data_AF-A0A7Y3PC04-F1
#
_entry.id   AF-A0A7Y3PC04-F1
#
_cell.length_a   1.000
_cell.length_b   1.000
_cell.length_c   1.000
_cell.angle_alpha   90.00
_cell.angle_beta   90.00
_cell.angle_gamma   90.00
#
_symmetry.space_group_name_H-M   'P 1'
#
loop_
_entity.id
_entity.type
_entity.pdbx_description
1 polymer ?
#
loop_
_entity_poly.entity_id
_entity_poly.type
_entity_poly.pdbx_seq_one_letter_code
_entity_poly.pdbx_strand_id
1 'polypeptide(L)'
;MAANSISEERSLIKEAVNWFRNNLPATWKAEATSQTVVSSGPSQTNRVVDALLTISTPQSGGTNFLVEAKSTFAPRDAERFLSGMARQLRILNPNYPILVVTPWLSERAQEVLTAEDINYLDFTGNVRIALNHPSIFISSKGASRNPTPSPRAAARLKGPKAGRLARLLIDVTPPYGVSQIAEVTGLAAGYVSRLLTSLDEDAIIERSIRGQVVSVDIPNLLRRWTQTYDVFKSNETSSFVAAQGPEEVLGRLASLPSGTPPVTVTGSFSAVRFAPVAAPSLLVLYCSDPNTLAKELRLLPSDRGSNVALLRPFDEVVWERTTEESGVKYAAVAQTAADCLTGNGRMPAEGDALTTWMEDSQSQWRLPSISVLPSNARTAY
;
A
#
# COMPACT_ATOMS: atom_id res chain seq x y z
N MET A 1 -1.08 1.58 32.43
CA MET A 1 -1.41 1.81 31.01
C MET A 1 -2.91 1.61 30.73
N ALA A 2 -3.53 0.47 31.10
CA ALA A 2 -4.97 0.23 30.86
C ALA A 2 -5.94 1.27 31.48
N ALA A 3 -5.63 1.81 32.67
CA ALA A 3 -6.47 2.84 33.28
C ALA A 3 -6.47 4.17 32.49
N ASN A 4 -5.35 4.52 31.84
CA ASN A 4 -5.26 5.74 31.02
C ASN A 4 -5.97 5.57 29.68
N SER A 5 -5.85 4.41 29.03
CA SER A 5 -6.55 4.14 27.76
C SER A 5 -8.07 4.16 27.93
N ILE A 6 -8.61 3.59 29.02
CA ILE A 6 -10.05 3.63 29.33
C ILE A 6 -10.53 5.07 29.56
N SER A 7 -9.69 5.93 30.14
CA SER A 7 -10.02 7.35 30.34
C SER A 7 -10.05 8.11 29.01
N GLU A 8 -9.12 7.82 28.09
CA GLU A 8 -9.07 8.40 26.75
C GLU A 8 -10.26 7.96 25.89
N GLU A 9 -10.56 6.66 25.84
CA GLU A 9 -11.72 6.09 25.13
C GLU A 9 -13.03 6.78 25.55
N ARG A 10 -13.24 6.97 26.86
CA ARG A 10 -14.42 7.68 27.39
C ARG A 10 -14.48 9.15 26.98
N SER A 11 -13.33 9.82 26.81
CA SER A 11 -13.29 11.20 26.30
C SER A 11 -13.76 11.24 24.86
N LEU A 12 -13.22 10.35 24.00
CA LEU A 12 -13.58 10.27 22.59
C LEU A 12 -15.09 10.02 22.41
N ILE A 13 -15.68 9.11 23.20
CA ILE A 13 -17.13 8.84 23.15
C ILE A 13 -17.95 10.09 23.52
N LYS A 14 -17.55 10.82 24.56
CA LYS A 14 -18.22 12.07 24.96
C LYS A 14 -18.14 13.13 23.87
N GLU A 15 -16.98 13.26 23.24
CA GLU A 15 -16.76 14.19 22.13
C GLU A 15 -17.61 13.81 20.91
N ALA A 16 -17.74 12.52 20.59
CA ALA A 16 -18.65 12.05 19.53
C ALA A 16 -20.12 12.39 19.84
N VAL A 17 -20.58 12.19 21.08
CA VAL A 17 -21.95 12.59 21.48
C VAL A 17 -22.16 14.09 21.31
N ASN A 18 -21.19 14.91 21.71
CA ASN A 18 -21.26 16.36 21.53
C ASN A 18 -21.27 16.75 20.06
N TRP A 19 -20.48 16.07 19.22
CA TRP A 19 -20.49 16.28 17.79
C TRP A 19 -21.88 16.02 17.20
N PHE A 20 -22.53 14.91 17.55
CA PHE A 20 -23.89 14.62 17.09
C PHE A 20 -24.89 15.68 17.57
N ARG A 21 -24.83 16.11 18.83
CA ARG A 21 -25.72 17.16 19.36
C ARG A 21 -25.58 18.50 18.64
N ASN A 22 -24.36 18.82 18.19
CA ASN A 22 -24.06 20.08 17.52
C ASN A 22 -24.35 20.04 16.01
N ASN A 23 -24.38 18.85 15.40
CA ASN A 23 -24.52 18.69 13.94
C ASN A 23 -25.84 18.05 13.51
N LEU A 24 -26.69 17.61 14.45
CA LEU A 24 -28.04 17.12 14.18
C LEU A 24 -29.09 18.17 14.57
N PRO A 25 -30.33 18.07 14.06
CA PRO A 25 -31.41 18.98 14.45
C PRO A 25 -31.64 18.99 15.96
N ALA A 26 -31.96 20.15 16.53
CA ALA A 26 -32.15 20.33 17.98
C ALA A 26 -33.24 19.44 18.59
N THR A 27 -34.15 18.90 17.77
CA THR A 27 -35.20 17.98 18.20
C THR A 27 -34.71 16.54 18.35
N TRP A 28 -33.52 16.23 17.85
CA TRP A 28 -32.91 14.90 17.94
C TRP A 28 -32.11 14.77 19.24
N LYS A 29 -32.00 13.55 19.74
CA LYS A 29 -31.20 13.25 20.93
C LYS A 29 -30.08 12.28 20.57
N ALA A 30 -28.92 12.55 21.15
CA ALA A 30 -27.75 11.68 21.11
C ALA A 30 -27.28 11.42 22.54
N GLU A 31 -27.21 10.13 22.90
CA GLU A 31 -26.83 9.67 24.23
C GLU A 31 -25.94 8.45 24.11
N ALA A 32 -24.89 8.36 24.94
CA ALA A 32 -24.04 7.18 24.99
C ALA A 32 -24.28 6.43 26.30
N THR A 33 -24.50 5.13 26.19
CA THR A 33 -24.50 4.22 27.33
C THR A 33 -23.20 3.44 27.29
N SER A 34 -22.38 3.58 28.33
CA SER A 34 -21.21 2.72 28.56
C SER A 34 -21.66 1.35 29.06
N GLN A 35 -22.41 0.62 28.23
CA GLN A 35 -22.63 -0.80 28.45
C GLN A 35 -21.55 -1.55 27.69
N THR A 36 -20.62 -2.13 28.44
CA THR A 36 -19.81 -3.23 27.95
C THR A 36 -20.80 -4.33 27.59
N VAL A 37 -21.05 -4.58 26.30
CA VAL A 37 -21.77 -5.80 25.92
C VAL A 37 -20.82 -6.94 26.30
N VAL A 38 -21.17 -7.69 27.34
CA VAL A 38 -20.41 -8.85 27.81
C VAL A 38 -21.18 -10.08 27.36
N SER A 39 -20.60 -10.90 26.49
CA SER A 39 -21.15 -12.24 26.24
C SER A 39 -20.59 -13.21 27.29
N SER A 40 -21.48 -13.96 27.94
CA SER A 40 -21.12 -14.98 28.93
C SER A 40 -20.71 -16.27 28.21
N GLY A 41 -19.40 -16.46 27.98
CA GLY A 41 -18.80 -17.71 27.51
C GLY A 41 -17.80 -18.27 28.53
N PRO A 42 -17.51 -19.59 28.56
CA PRO A 42 -16.79 -20.25 29.67
C PRO A 42 -15.29 -19.89 29.81
N SER A 43 -14.73 -19.04 28.96
CA SER A 43 -13.34 -18.60 29.10
C SER A 43 -13.11 -17.26 28.41
N GLN A 44 -12.73 -16.26 29.22
CA GLN A 44 -12.40 -14.86 28.89
C GLN A 44 -13.59 -13.91 28.66
N THR A 45 -13.69 -12.90 29.54
CA THR A 45 -14.52 -11.71 29.37
C THR A 45 -13.98 -10.87 28.20
N ASN A 46 -14.48 -11.09 26.99
CA ASN A 46 -14.15 -10.23 25.84
C ASN A 46 -15.08 -9.01 25.82
N ARG A 47 -14.49 -7.81 25.94
CA ARG A 47 -15.16 -6.53 25.68
C ARG A 47 -15.50 -6.48 24.18
N VAL A 48 -16.79 -6.42 23.83
CA VAL A 48 -17.25 -6.52 22.43
C VAL A 48 -17.12 -5.19 21.67
N VAL A 49 -17.43 -4.09 22.34
CA VAL A 49 -17.39 -2.69 21.86
C VAL A 49 -17.19 -1.76 23.05
N ASP A 50 -16.79 -0.51 22.81
CA ASP A 50 -16.51 0.46 23.88
C ASP A 50 -17.77 1.13 24.42
N ALA A 51 -18.76 1.37 23.57
CA ALA A 51 -20.04 1.95 23.98
C ALA A 51 -21.19 1.66 22.99
N LEU A 52 -22.40 1.92 23.44
CA LEU A 52 -23.57 2.09 22.59
C LEU A 52 -23.91 3.57 22.51
N LEU A 53 -23.99 4.13 21.31
CA LEU A 53 -24.44 5.51 21.09
C LEU A 53 -25.81 5.48 20.40
N THR A 54 -26.83 5.96 21.11
CA THR A 54 -28.20 6.00 20.63
C THR A 54 -28.49 7.35 19.98
N ILE A 55 -28.96 7.34 18.73
CA ILE A 55 -29.56 8.49 18.05
C ILE A 55 -31.06 8.27 17.95
N SER A 56 -31.86 9.21 18.47
CA SER A 56 -33.33 9.15 18.38
C SER A 56 -33.91 10.44 17.83
N THR A 57 -34.99 10.30 17.06
CA THR A 57 -35.78 11.44 16.56
C THR A 57 -37.09 11.54 17.33
N PRO A 58 -37.85 12.64 17.23
CA PRO A 58 -39.18 12.72 17.82
C PRO A 58 -40.19 11.73 17.23
N GLN A 59 -39.97 11.28 15.98
CA GLN A 59 -40.93 10.50 15.20
C GLN A 59 -40.57 9.01 15.08
N SER A 60 -39.31 8.65 15.30
CA SER A 60 -38.80 7.28 15.22
C SER A 60 -38.18 6.85 16.54
N GLY A 61 -38.16 5.54 16.81
CA GLY A 61 -37.35 4.98 17.90
C GLY A 61 -35.87 5.33 17.76
N GLY A 62 -35.09 5.02 18.81
CA GLY A 62 -33.64 5.21 18.81
C GLY A 62 -32.91 4.10 18.06
N THR A 63 -31.87 4.48 17.31
CA THR A 63 -30.93 3.56 16.66
C THR A 63 -29.61 3.57 17.40
N ASN A 64 -29.09 2.39 17.70
CA ASN A 64 -27.86 2.23 18.47
C ASN A 64 -26.69 1.98 17.52
N PHE A 65 -25.71 2.88 17.56
CA PHE A 65 -24.37 2.61 17.07
C PHE A 65 -23.62 1.72 18.04
N LEU A 66 -22.97 0.70 17.50
CA LEU A 66 -21.86 0.00 18.13
C LEU A 66 -20.62 0.88 17.99
N VAL A 67 -20.14 1.46 19.10
CA VAL A 67 -19.02 2.41 19.08
C VAL A 67 -17.70 1.73 19.45
N GLU A 68 -16.72 1.86 18.56
CA GLU A 68 -15.31 1.55 18.80
C GLU A 68 -14.53 2.87 18.89
N ALA A 69 -13.94 3.16 20.04
CA ALA A 69 -13.21 4.39 20.28
C ALA A 69 -11.71 4.10 20.43
N LYS A 70 -10.87 4.67 19.57
CA LYS A 70 -9.42 4.47 19.65
C LYS A 70 -8.67 5.80 19.59
N SER A 71 -7.67 5.96 20.47
CA SER A 71 -6.78 7.13 20.45
C SER A 71 -5.89 7.16 19.20
N THR A 72 -5.63 5.99 18.61
CA THR A 72 -5.03 5.84 17.28
C THR A 72 -5.76 4.74 16.53
N PHE A 73 -6.18 5.03 15.29
CA PHE A 73 -6.85 4.07 14.44
C PHE A 73 -6.00 3.83 13.18
N ALA A 74 -5.40 2.65 13.08
CA ALA A 74 -4.66 2.23 11.90
C ALA A 74 -5.60 1.45 10.95
N PRO A 75 -5.40 1.45 9.64
CA PRO A 75 -6.19 0.64 8.70
C PRO A 75 -6.42 -0.82 9.16
N ARG A 76 -5.39 -1.48 9.71
CA ARG A 76 -5.49 -2.86 10.25
C ARG A 76 -6.50 -3.02 11.40
N ASP A 77 -6.76 -1.94 12.14
CA ASP A 77 -7.72 -1.95 13.23
C ASP A 77 -9.14 -2.14 12.72
N ALA A 78 -9.46 -1.63 11.51
CA ALA A 78 -10.75 -1.86 10.86
C ALA A 78 -10.90 -3.34 10.50
N GLU A 79 -9.90 -3.94 9.86
CA GLU A 79 -9.91 -5.37 9.48
C GLU A 79 -10.01 -6.30 10.70
N ARG A 80 -9.27 -5.99 11.78
CA ARG A 80 -9.36 -6.75 13.04
C ARG A 80 -10.72 -6.61 13.72
N PHE A 81 -11.24 -5.39 13.77
CA PHE A 81 -12.56 -5.14 14.33
C PHE A 81 -13.63 -5.93 13.56
N LEU A 82 -13.52 -5.98 12.24
CA LEU A 82 -14.39 -6.73 11.34
C LEU A 82 -14.24 -8.25 11.44
N SER A 83 -13.03 -8.78 11.57
CA SER A 83 -12.81 -10.23 11.65
C SER A 83 -13.21 -10.83 13.01
N GLY A 84 -13.42 -10.00 14.02
CA GLY A 84 -13.83 -10.41 15.36
C GLY A 84 -15.34 -10.51 15.61
N MET A 85 -15.73 -10.28 16.85
CA MET A 85 -17.12 -10.40 17.33
C MET A 85 -18.08 -9.36 16.70
N ALA A 86 -17.57 -8.27 16.11
CA ALA A 86 -18.40 -7.35 15.34
C ALA A 86 -19.03 -7.99 14.08
N ARG A 87 -18.31 -8.91 13.41
CA ARG A 87 -18.91 -9.74 12.34
C ARG A 87 -19.96 -10.69 12.90
N GLN A 88 -19.74 -11.28 14.08
CA GLN A 88 -20.77 -12.10 14.72
C GLN A 88 -22.03 -11.28 15.03
N LEU A 89 -21.88 -10.04 15.52
CA LEU A 89 -23.00 -9.13 15.74
C LEU A 89 -23.71 -8.73 14.44
N ARG A 90 -22.99 -8.47 13.34
CA ARG A 90 -23.60 -8.25 12.03
C ARG A 90 -24.33 -9.48 11.49
N ILE A 91 -23.83 -10.69 11.75
CA ILE A 91 -24.53 -11.92 11.37
C ILE A 91 -25.85 -12.05 12.15
N LEU A 92 -25.83 -11.72 13.44
CA LEU A 92 -27.02 -11.79 14.30
C LEU A 92 -28.03 -10.69 13.98
N ASN A 93 -27.56 -9.49 13.62
CA ASN A 93 -28.41 -8.40 13.17
C ASN A 93 -27.63 -7.52 12.17
N PRO A 94 -27.83 -7.73 10.85
CA PRO A 94 -27.10 -7.03 9.79
C PRO A 94 -27.26 -5.50 9.83
N ASN A 95 -28.28 -5.01 10.54
CA ASN A 95 -28.66 -3.62 10.55
C ASN A 95 -28.09 -2.83 11.74
N TYR A 96 -27.21 -3.40 12.59
CA TYR A 96 -26.53 -2.60 13.61
C TYR A 96 -25.45 -1.73 12.97
N PRO A 97 -25.61 -0.40 12.94
CA PRO A 97 -24.59 0.47 12.42
C PRO A 97 -23.39 0.50 13.38
N ILE A 98 -22.19 0.43 12.82
CA ILE A 98 -20.94 0.55 13.58
C ILE A 98 -20.41 1.96 13.39
N LEU A 99 -19.91 2.56 14.46
CA LEU A 99 -19.25 3.86 14.45
C LEU A 99 -17.85 3.76 15.03
N VAL A 100 -16.85 4.08 14.21
CA VAL A 100 -15.46 4.29 14.67
C VAL A 100 -15.27 5.75 15.05
N VAL A 101 -14.73 5.99 16.26
CA VAL A 101 -14.40 7.32 16.78
C VAL A 101 -12.91 7.40 17.11
N THR A 102 -12.22 8.39 16.56
CA THR A 102 -10.78 8.59 16.76
C THR A 102 -10.39 10.06 16.59
N PRO A 103 -9.27 10.54 17.18
CA PRO A 103 -8.79 11.90 16.94
C PRO A 103 -8.59 12.24 15.45
N TRP A 104 -8.06 11.31 14.66
CA TRP A 104 -7.79 11.49 13.23
C TRP A 104 -7.78 10.15 12.48
N LEU A 105 -8.28 10.14 11.23
CA LEU A 105 -8.20 9.02 10.30
C LEU A 105 -7.35 9.34 9.07
N SER A 106 -6.44 8.44 8.71
CA SER A 106 -5.77 8.50 7.42
C SER A 106 -6.76 8.22 6.28
N GLU A 107 -6.45 8.72 5.08
CA GLU A 107 -7.25 8.44 3.87
C GLU A 107 -7.44 6.94 3.65
N ARG A 108 -6.37 6.14 3.83
CA ARG A 108 -6.45 4.68 3.75
C ARG A 108 -7.41 4.07 4.79
N ALA A 109 -7.40 4.56 6.03
CA ALA A 109 -8.33 4.05 7.04
C ALA A 109 -9.79 4.39 6.67
N GLN A 110 -10.02 5.58 6.11
CA GLN A 110 -11.35 5.97 5.60
C GLN A 110 -11.80 5.08 4.44
N GLU A 111 -10.90 4.73 3.51
CA GLU A 111 -11.18 3.81 2.41
C GLU A 111 -11.57 2.42 2.91
N VAL A 112 -10.79 1.83 3.84
CA VAL A 112 -11.11 0.51 4.44
C VAL A 112 -12.46 0.54 5.12
N LEU A 113 -12.71 1.55 5.96
CA LEU A 113 -13.98 1.68 6.69
C LEU A 113 -15.16 1.86 5.74
N THR A 114 -14.99 2.63 4.67
CA THR A 114 -16.04 2.87 3.67
C THR A 114 -16.35 1.62 2.85
N ALA A 115 -15.34 0.86 2.44
CA ALA A 115 -15.51 -0.39 1.70
C ALA A 115 -16.33 -1.43 2.49
N GLU A 116 -16.25 -1.36 3.82
CA GLU A 116 -16.89 -2.28 4.76
C GLU A 116 -18.19 -1.74 5.37
N ASP A 117 -18.70 -0.64 4.80
CA ASP A 117 -19.88 0.12 5.23
C ASP A 117 -19.88 0.45 6.74
N ILE A 118 -18.71 0.85 7.25
CA ILE A 118 -18.53 1.29 8.62
C ILE A 118 -18.61 2.82 8.67
N ASN A 119 -19.40 3.33 9.61
CA ASN A 119 -19.46 4.76 9.89
C ASN A 119 -18.22 5.19 10.66
N TYR A 120 -17.77 6.41 10.40
CA TYR A 120 -16.64 6.97 11.12
C TYR A 120 -16.81 8.44 11.40
N LEU A 121 -16.20 8.87 12.49
CA LEU A 121 -16.13 10.25 12.91
C LEU A 121 -14.74 10.50 13.47
N ASP A 122 -13.99 11.39 12.83
CA ASP A 122 -12.79 11.95 13.42
C ASP A 122 -12.95 13.43 13.80
N PHE A 123 -12.12 13.87 14.75
CA PHE A 123 -12.18 15.23 15.28
C PHE A 123 -11.41 16.26 14.45
N THR A 124 -10.99 15.88 13.24
CA THR A 124 -10.45 16.80 12.23
C THR A 124 -11.44 17.11 11.11
N GLY A 125 -12.64 16.50 11.16
CA GLY A 125 -13.73 16.74 10.21
C GLY A 125 -13.91 15.66 9.14
N ASN A 126 -13.16 14.56 9.18
CA ASN A 126 -13.46 13.40 8.32
C ASN A 126 -14.62 12.63 8.96
N VAL A 127 -15.77 12.63 8.29
CA VAL A 127 -16.99 11.99 8.80
C VAL A 127 -17.69 11.24 7.67
N ARG A 128 -18.16 10.04 7.98
CA ARG A 128 -19.15 9.29 7.20
C ARG A 128 -20.15 8.68 8.18
N ILE A 129 -21.42 9.08 8.08
CA ILE A 129 -22.53 8.51 8.84
C ILE A 129 -23.66 8.21 7.86
N ALA A 130 -24.01 6.94 7.71
CA ALA A 130 -25.09 6.42 6.89
C ALA A 130 -26.02 5.59 7.77
N LEU A 131 -27.26 6.03 7.91
CA LEU A 131 -28.32 5.36 8.63
C LEU A 131 -29.58 5.29 7.78
N ASN A 132 -30.27 4.16 7.80
CA ASN A 132 -31.57 4.00 7.14
C ASN A 132 -32.71 4.47 8.05
N HIS A 133 -32.59 4.24 9.36
CA HIS A 133 -33.57 4.63 10.36
C HIS A 133 -32.85 5.20 11.59
N PRO A 134 -33.07 6.47 11.96
CA PRO A 134 -33.62 7.51 11.08
C PRO A 134 -32.78 7.66 9.80
N SER A 135 -33.40 8.07 8.68
CA SER A 135 -32.68 8.19 7.41
C SER A 135 -31.75 9.40 7.43
N ILE A 136 -30.45 9.16 7.49
CA ILE A 136 -29.42 10.20 7.51
C ILE A 136 -28.22 9.76 6.69
N PHE A 137 -27.67 10.68 5.90
CA PHE A 137 -26.36 10.53 5.30
C PHE A 137 -25.55 11.81 5.52
N ILE A 138 -24.43 11.68 6.22
CA ILE A 138 -23.47 12.77 6.46
C ILE A 138 -22.12 12.32 5.93
N SER A 139 -21.51 13.14 5.09
CA SER A 139 -20.16 12.92 4.59
C SER A 139 -19.41 14.25 4.57
N SER A 140 -18.23 14.30 5.18
CA SER A 140 -17.37 15.48 5.16
C SER A 140 -15.90 15.08 5.10
N LYS A 141 -15.09 15.93 4.45
CA LYS A 141 -13.63 15.80 4.41
C LYS A 141 -13.02 16.77 5.42
N GLY A 142 -12.14 16.25 6.27
CA GLY A 142 -11.38 16.98 7.27
C GLY A 142 -9.91 17.08 6.89
N ALA A 143 -9.02 17.04 7.89
CA ALA A 143 -7.59 17.14 7.67
C ALA A 143 -7.05 15.90 6.92
N SER A 144 -6.34 16.13 5.82
CA SER A 144 -5.65 15.09 5.05
C SER A 144 -4.34 14.61 5.68
N ARG A 145 -3.89 15.28 6.75
CA ARG A 145 -2.66 14.94 7.49
C ARG A 145 -2.95 14.96 8.98
N ASN A 146 -2.34 14.03 9.73
CA ASN A 146 -2.47 13.97 11.17
C ASN A 146 -1.93 15.27 11.80
N PRO A 147 -2.77 16.05 12.50
CA PRO A 147 -2.34 17.29 13.16
C PRO A 147 -1.45 17.03 14.39
N THR A 148 -1.52 15.83 14.97
CA THR A 148 -0.74 15.40 16.14
C THR A 148 0.04 14.12 15.83
N PRO A 149 1.04 14.19 14.93
CA PRO A 149 1.79 13.00 14.54
C PRO A 149 2.55 12.42 15.75
N SER A 150 2.50 11.10 15.90
CA SER A 150 3.27 10.41 16.94
C SER A 150 4.77 10.73 16.80
N PRO A 151 5.50 11.00 17.90
CA PRO A 151 6.91 11.35 17.87
C PRO A 151 7.80 10.23 17.31
N ARG A 152 7.30 8.99 17.27
CA ARG A 152 7.93 7.88 16.55
C ARG A 152 7.35 7.86 15.13
N ALA A 153 7.97 8.62 14.22
CA ALA A 153 7.56 8.61 12.82
C ALA A 153 7.61 7.17 12.28
N ALA A 154 6.47 6.67 11.80
CA ALA A 154 6.37 5.37 11.13
C ALA A 154 7.43 5.31 10.01
N ALA A 155 8.12 4.17 9.89
CA ALA A 155 9.17 4.03 8.90
C ALA A 155 8.55 4.11 7.50
N ARG A 156 9.00 5.07 6.68
CA ARG A 156 8.48 5.28 5.33
C ARG A 156 9.22 4.41 4.33
N LEU A 157 8.54 3.96 3.28
CA LEU A 157 9.14 3.24 2.16
C LEU A 157 10.00 4.15 1.25
N LYS A 158 10.95 4.91 1.83
CA LYS A 158 11.75 5.89 1.11
C LYS A 158 13.18 5.41 0.89
N GLY A 159 13.65 5.55 -0.36
CA GLY A 159 15.03 5.29 -0.76
C GLY A 159 15.33 3.84 -1.13
N PRO A 160 16.57 3.56 -1.60
CA PRO A 160 16.97 2.29 -2.21
C PRO A 160 16.69 1.06 -1.35
N LYS A 161 17.13 1.12 -0.09
CA LYS A 161 16.92 0.04 0.88
C LYS A 161 15.44 -0.29 1.11
N ALA A 162 14.58 0.72 1.17
CA ALA A 162 13.15 0.49 1.37
C ALA A 162 12.49 -0.06 0.10
N GLY A 163 12.88 0.46 -1.07
CA GLY A 163 12.44 -0.06 -2.37
C GLY A 163 12.80 -1.52 -2.56
N ARG A 164 14.02 -1.94 -2.18
CA ARG A 164 14.45 -3.34 -2.20
C ARG A 164 13.58 -4.25 -1.33
N LEU A 165 13.17 -3.79 -0.14
CA LEU A 165 12.22 -4.52 0.69
C LEU A 165 10.84 -4.61 0.03
N ALA A 166 10.30 -3.51 -0.47
CA ALA A 166 9.01 -3.50 -1.16
C ALA A 166 9.03 -4.45 -2.38
N ARG A 167 10.10 -4.37 -3.16
CA ARG A 167 10.39 -5.26 -4.28
C ARG A 167 10.28 -6.72 -3.87
N LEU A 168 11.03 -7.16 -2.86
CA LEU A 168 11.01 -8.54 -2.34
C LEU A 168 9.59 -8.99 -1.93
N LEU A 169 8.86 -8.15 -1.18
CA LEU A 169 7.53 -8.48 -0.67
C LEU A 169 6.50 -8.72 -1.80
N ILE A 170 6.64 -7.98 -2.91
CA ILE A 170 5.79 -8.15 -4.09
C ILE A 170 6.21 -9.42 -4.85
N ASP A 171 7.51 -9.56 -5.06
CA ASP A 171 8.15 -10.60 -5.87
C ASP A 171 7.95 -12.02 -5.33
N VAL A 172 7.76 -12.18 -4.02
CA VAL A 172 7.75 -13.47 -3.33
C VAL A 172 6.43 -13.68 -2.59
N THR A 173 5.90 -14.89 -2.67
CA THR A 173 4.71 -15.29 -1.93
C THR A 173 5.07 -15.52 -0.45
N PRO A 174 4.35 -14.91 0.52
CA PRO A 174 4.50 -15.23 1.94
C PRO A 174 4.15 -16.71 2.23
N PRO A 175 4.59 -17.29 3.36
CA PRO A 175 5.11 -16.62 4.54
C PRO A 175 6.63 -16.43 4.59
N TYR A 176 7.07 -15.34 5.22
CA TYR A 176 8.48 -15.11 5.53
C TYR A 176 8.67 -14.24 6.79
N GLY A 177 9.74 -14.52 7.52
CA GLY A 177 10.12 -13.80 8.73
C GLY A 177 11.09 -12.64 8.49
N VAL A 178 11.26 -11.80 9.51
CA VAL A 178 12.20 -10.67 9.51
C VAL A 178 13.62 -11.12 9.16
N SER A 179 14.09 -12.23 9.72
CA SER A 179 15.45 -12.73 9.49
C SER A 179 15.67 -13.16 8.03
N GLN A 180 14.69 -13.82 7.40
CA GLN A 180 14.78 -14.24 6.00
C GLN A 180 14.78 -13.03 5.07
N ILE A 181 13.91 -12.03 5.33
CA ILE A 181 13.93 -10.78 4.59
C ILE A 181 15.28 -10.08 4.74
N ALA A 182 15.81 -9.97 5.96
CA ALA A 182 17.09 -9.34 6.24
C ALA A 182 18.24 -10.03 5.49
N GLU A 183 18.26 -11.36 5.50
CA GLU A 183 19.26 -12.17 4.80
C GLU A 183 19.21 -11.98 3.29
N VAL A 184 18.02 -12.06 2.68
CA VAL A 184 17.85 -11.89 1.23
C VAL A 184 18.08 -10.45 0.79
N THR A 185 17.66 -9.45 1.56
CA THR A 185 17.82 -8.03 1.14
C THR A 185 19.16 -7.41 1.52
N GLY A 186 19.93 -8.07 2.41
CA GLY A 186 21.14 -7.50 3.02
C GLY A 186 20.84 -6.33 3.99
N LEU A 187 19.59 -6.19 4.43
CA LEU A 187 19.16 -5.12 5.33
C LEU A 187 19.29 -5.53 6.80
N ALA A 188 19.56 -4.56 7.67
CA ALA A 188 19.55 -4.82 9.11
C ALA A 188 18.15 -5.25 9.58
N ALA A 189 18.06 -6.32 10.37
CA ALA A 189 16.79 -6.86 10.87
C ALA A 189 15.93 -5.82 11.62
N GLY A 190 16.56 -4.90 12.37
CA GLY A 190 15.86 -3.81 13.04
C GLY A 190 15.28 -2.76 12.09
N TYR A 191 15.83 -2.59 10.89
CA TYR A 191 15.26 -1.74 9.84
C TYR A 191 14.09 -2.45 9.15
N VAL A 192 14.26 -3.72 8.79
CA VAL A 192 13.20 -4.58 8.24
C VAL A 192 11.98 -4.59 9.17
N SER A 193 12.19 -4.90 10.45
CA SER A 193 11.11 -4.95 11.46
C SER A 193 10.32 -3.64 11.51
N ARG A 194 10.99 -2.49 11.49
CA ARG A 194 10.32 -1.17 11.49
C ARG A 194 9.51 -0.92 10.23
N LEU A 195 10.04 -1.29 9.05
CA LEU A 195 9.29 -1.16 7.80
C LEU A 195 8.06 -2.07 7.79
N LEU A 196 8.21 -3.33 8.21
CA LEU A 196 7.07 -4.25 8.30
C LEU A 196 6.02 -3.81 9.32
N THR A 197 6.41 -3.25 10.46
CA THR A 197 5.45 -2.69 11.42
C THR A 197 4.64 -1.55 10.81
N SER A 198 5.30 -0.65 10.07
CA SER A 198 4.65 0.46 9.36
C SER A 198 3.68 -0.04 8.29
N LEU A 199 4.09 -1.03 7.49
CA LEU A 199 3.23 -1.62 6.46
C LEU A 199 2.06 -2.42 7.03
N ASP A 200 2.26 -3.10 8.17
CA ASP A 200 1.18 -3.82 8.88
C ASP A 200 0.20 -2.83 9.50
N GLU A 201 0.68 -1.72 10.06
CA GLU A 201 -0.18 -0.61 10.51
C GLU A 201 -1.03 -0.05 9.37
N ASP A 202 -0.43 0.18 8.20
CA ASP A 202 -1.12 0.68 7.01
C ASP A 202 -2.06 -0.37 6.34
N ALA A 203 -2.19 -1.59 6.88
CA ALA A 203 -2.91 -2.73 6.29
C ALA A 203 -2.50 -3.02 4.83
N ILE A 204 -1.20 -2.90 4.56
CA ILE A 204 -0.58 -3.28 3.27
C ILE A 204 -0.05 -4.71 3.35
N ILE A 205 0.30 -5.16 4.55
CA ILE A 205 0.67 -6.54 4.82
C ILE A 205 -0.07 -7.04 6.06
N GLU A 206 -0.20 -8.35 6.18
CA GLU A 206 -0.65 -8.98 7.42
C GLU A 206 0.50 -9.73 8.07
N ARG A 207 0.61 -9.62 9.40
CA ARG A 207 1.57 -10.38 10.18
C ARG A 207 0.90 -11.38 11.13
N SER A 208 1.47 -12.59 11.19
CA SER A 208 1.06 -13.61 12.16
C SER A 208 1.44 -13.24 13.59
N ILE A 209 0.91 -13.98 14.57
CA ILE A 209 1.30 -13.85 15.99
C ILE A 209 2.81 -14.03 16.20
N ARG A 210 3.45 -14.86 15.36
CA ARG A 210 4.91 -15.09 15.39
C ARG A 210 5.69 -13.98 14.66
N GLY A 211 5.01 -12.96 14.14
CA GLY A 211 5.59 -11.79 13.48
C GLY A 211 6.03 -12.02 12.03
N GLN A 212 5.68 -13.15 11.43
CA GLN A 212 5.92 -13.42 10.00
C GLN A 212 4.92 -12.67 9.14
N VAL A 213 5.34 -12.19 7.98
CA VAL A 213 4.39 -11.70 6.96
C VAL A 213 3.67 -12.92 6.40
N VAL A 214 2.34 -12.86 6.35
CA VAL A 214 1.48 -13.95 5.85
C VAL A 214 0.62 -13.54 4.66
N SER A 215 0.39 -12.25 4.48
CA SER A 215 -0.31 -11.68 3.32
C SER A 215 0.33 -10.36 2.92
N VAL A 216 0.22 -10.02 1.64
CA VAL A 216 0.69 -8.75 1.05
C VAL A 216 -0.33 -8.29 0.02
N ASP A 217 -0.86 -7.08 0.22
CA ASP A 217 -1.66 -6.35 -0.76
C ASP A 217 -0.71 -5.71 -1.79
N ILE A 218 -0.58 -6.36 -2.94
CA ILE A 218 0.37 -5.96 -3.99
C ILE A 218 0.03 -4.56 -4.56
N PRO A 219 -1.21 -4.26 -4.98
CA PRO A 219 -1.54 -2.93 -5.50
C PRO A 219 -1.25 -1.81 -4.51
N ASN A 220 -1.63 -1.97 -3.23
CA ASN A 220 -1.40 -0.92 -2.24
C ASN A 220 0.08 -0.82 -1.85
N LEU A 221 0.83 -1.92 -1.86
CA LEU A 221 2.28 -1.87 -1.67
C LEU A 221 2.98 -1.15 -2.83
N LEU A 222 2.59 -1.41 -4.08
CA LEU A 222 3.09 -0.69 -5.25
C LEU A 222 2.77 0.80 -5.14
N ARG A 223 1.50 1.17 -4.88
CA ARG A 223 1.08 2.56 -4.67
C ARG A 223 1.86 3.24 -3.56
N ARG A 224 2.11 2.54 -2.45
CA ARG A 224 2.87 3.07 -1.31
C ARG A 224 4.34 3.29 -1.65
N TRP A 225 4.94 2.37 -2.40
CA TRP A 225 6.33 2.50 -2.84
C TRP A 225 6.50 3.67 -3.82
N THR A 226 5.62 3.77 -4.82
CA THR A 226 5.66 4.79 -5.88
C THR A 226 5.32 6.21 -5.40
N GLN A 227 4.80 6.39 -4.18
CA GLN A 227 4.70 7.71 -3.54
C GLN A 227 6.06 8.39 -3.31
N THR A 228 7.14 7.61 -3.23
CA THR A 228 8.48 8.15 -2.94
C THR A 228 9.56 7.68 -3.91
N TYR A 229 9.16 6.90 -4.92
CA TYR A 229 9.97 6.44 -6.03
C TYR A 229 9.43 7.06 -7.32
N ASP A 230 10.33 7.43 -8.22
CA ASP A 230 10.02 7.93 -9.56
C ASP A 230 11.14 7.47 -10.49
N VAL A 231 10.78 6.73 -11.55
CA VAL A 231 11.76 6.06 -12.43
C VAL A 231 12.76 7.03 -13.07
N PHE A 232 12.38 8.27 -13.33
CA PHE A 232 13.27 9.25 -13.97
C PHE A 232 13.96 10.18 -12.97
N LYS A 233 13.37 10.41 -11.79
CA LYS A 233 13.96 11.29 -10.76
C LYS A 233 14.81 10.56 -9.73
N SER A 234 14.52 9.28 -9.48
CA SER A 234 15.26 8.48 -8.48
C SER A 234 16.55 7.91 -9.06
N ASN A 235 16.58 7.68 -10.37
CA ASN A 235 17.72 7.17 -11.13
C ASN A 235 18.47 8.33 -11.81
N GLU A 236 19.75 8.13 -12.14
CA GLU A 236 20.45 9.08 -13.00
C GLU A 236 20.02 8.84 -14.45
N THR A 237 19.29 9.80 -15.01
CA THR A 237 18.61 9.66 -16.30
C THR A 237 19.36 10.41 -17.39
N SER A 238 19.57 9.76 -18.53
CA SER A 238 20.07 10.38 -19.77
C SER A 238 19.12 10.08 -20.93
N SER A 239 18.79 11.10 -21.71
CA SER A 239 17.77 11.03 -22.78
C SER A 239 18.41 11.05 -24.16
N PHE A 240 17.89 10.20 -25.05
CA PHE A 240 18.42 10.02 -26.39
C PHE A 240 17.33 9.81 -27.44
N VAL A 241 17.73 9.99 -28.70
CA VAL A 241 16.96 9.64 -29.89
C VAL A 241 17.66 8.48 -30.60
N ALA A 242 16.90 7.40 -30.81
CA ALA A 242 17.20 6.37 -31.78
C ALA A 242 16.57 6.76 -33.13
N ALA A 243 17.42 7.08 -34.11
CA ALA A 243 16.98 7.58 -35.42
C ALA A 243 16.10 6.59 -36.20
N GLN A 244 16.34 5.29 -36.02
CA GLN A 244 15.56 4.20 -36.63
C GLN A 244 14.42 3.69 -35.71
N GLY A 245 14.15 4.41 -34.63
CA GLY A 245 13.14 4.05 -33.63
C GLY A 245 13.66 3.09 -32.55
N PRO A 246 12.89 2.91 -31.45
CA PRO A 246 13.34 2.13 -30.30
C PRO A 246 13.35 0.62 -30.53
N GLU A 247 12.55 0.09 -31.47
CA GLU A 247 12.53 -1.34 -31.82
C GLU A 247 13.87 -1.82 -32.41
N GLU A 248 14.50 -0.99 -33.23
CA GLU A 248 15.85 -1.26 -33.75
C GLU A 248 16.88 -1.32 -32.61
N VAL A 249 16.70 -0.52 -31.56
CA VAL A 249 17.57 -0.56 -30.38
C VAL A 249 17.40 -1.88 -29.63
N LEU A 250 16.17 -2.38 -29.47
CA LEU A 250 15.92 -3.70 -28.88
C LEU A 250 16.62 -4.82 -29.66
N GLY A 251 16.54 -4.79 -31.00
CA GLY A 251 17.26 -5.76 -31.84
C GLY A 251 18.78 -5.74 -31.63
N ARG A 252 19.36 -4.56 -31.41
CA ARG A 252 20.80 -4.40 -31.11
C ARG A 252 21.19 -4.89 -29.72
N LEU A 253 20.30 -4.77 -28.72
CA LEU A 253 20.55 -5.29 -27.37
C LEU A 253 20.85 -6.79 -27.40
N ALA A 254 20.13 -7.56 -28.23
CA ALA A 254 20.33 -8.99 -28.40
C ALA A 254 21.70 -9.37 -29.00
N SER A 255 22.37 -8.42 -29.64
CA SER A 255 23.66 -8.61 -30.32
C SER A 255 24.83 -7.97 -29.57
N LEU A 256 24.63 -7.50 -28.33
CA LEU A 256 25.70 -6.91 -27.54
C LEU A 256 26.82 -7.95 -27.27
N PRO A 257 28.09 -7.53 -27.28
CA PRO A 257 29.21 -8.44 -27.02
C PRO A 257 29.10 -9.17 -25.69
N SER A 258 29.60 -10.41 -25.67
CA SER A 258 29.77 -11.15 -24.42
C SER A 258 30.76 -10.40 -23.52
N GLY A 259 30.28 -9.92 -22.36
CA GLY A 259 31.06 -9.11 -21.41
C GLY A 259 30.59 -7.65 -21.28
N THR A 260 29.64 -7.19 -22.10
CA THR A 260 28.96 -5.91 -21.85
C THR A 260 28.30 -5.93 -20.47
N PRO A 261 28.44 -4.86 -19.65
CA PRO A 261 27.74 -4.78 -18.37
C PRO A 261 26.23 -4.99 -18.52
N PRO A 262 25.54 -5.44 -17.46
CA PRO A 262 24.10 -5.70 -17.52
C PRO A 262 23.31 -4.51 -18.08
N VAL A 263 22.45 -4.80 -19.07
CA VAL A 263 21.45 -3.89 -19.63
C VAL A 263 20.10 -4.55 -19.48
N THR A 264 19.08 -3.80 -19.07
CA THR A 264 17.75 -4.37 -18.79
C THR A 264 16.66 -3.40 -19.19
N VAL A 265 15.72 -3.90 -19.98
CA VAL A 265 14.54 -3.17 -20.43
C VAL A 265 13.51 -3.09 -19.29
N THR A 266 12.93 -1.92 -19.10
CA THR A 266 11.79 -1.71 -18.19
C THR A 266 10.73 -0.83 -18.86
N GLY A 267 9.72 -0.40 -18.10
CA GLY A 267 8.66 0.49 -18.56
C GLY A 267 7.79 -0.15 -19.65
N SER A 268 7.29 0.67 -20.57
CA SER A 268 6.32 0.26 -21.61
C SER A 268 6.74 -0.97 -22.41
N PHE A 269 8.01 -1.04 -22.82
CA PHE A 269 8.55 -2.17 -23.59
C PHE A 269 8.67 -3.47 -22.80
N SER A 270 8.70 -3.40 -21.46
CA SER A 270 8.60 -4.58 -20.60
C SER A 270 7.14 -4.91 -20.27
N ALA A 271 6.32 -3.89 -19.98
CA ALA A 271 4.92 -4.06 -19.57
C ALA A 271 4.04 -4.66 -20.68
N VAL A 272 4.26 -4.27 -21.94
CA VAL A 272 3.48 -4.74 -23.10
C VAL A 272 3.51 -6.26 -23.29
N ARG A 273 4.55 -6.94 -22.75
CA ARG A 273 4.71 -8.40 -22.79
C ARG A 273 3.66 -9.13 -21.96
N PHE A 274 3.06 -8.45 -20.99
CA PHE A 274 2.10 -9.03 -20.05
C PHE A 274 0.71 -8.39 -20.18
N ALA A 275 0.66 -7.06 -20.32
CA ALA A 275 -0.57 -6.28 -20.38
C ALA A 275 -0.48 -5.27 -21.56
N PRO A 276 -0.76 -5.69 -22.80
CA PRO A 276 -0.68 -4.82 -23.97
C PRO A 276 -1.83 -3.81 -23.99
N VAL A 277 -1.54 -2.57 -23.59
CA VAL A 277 -2.52 -1.45 -23.63
C VAL A 277 -2.40 -0.67 -24.94
N ALA A 278 -1.17 -0.31 -25.32
CA ALA A 278 -0.85 0.43 -26.54
C ALA A 278 0.56 0.08 -27.00
N ALA A 279 0.88 0.40 -28.26
CA ALA A 279 2.26 0.30 -28.74
C ALA A 279 3.19 1.23 -27.96
N PRO A 280 4.28 0.72 -27.36
CA PRO A 280 5.28 1.52 -26.65
C PRO A 280 5.97 2.55 -27.56
N SER A 281 6.29 3.73 -27.01
CA SER A 281 6.99 4.79 -27.76
C SER A 281 8.31 5.24 -27.13
N LEU A 282 8.55 4.91 -25.86
CA LEU A 282 9.76 5.26 -25.12
C LEU A 282 10.41 3.98 -24.59
N LEU A 283 11.61 3.67 -25.07
CA LEU A 283 12.41 2.56 -24.55
C LEU A 283 13.19 3.03 -23.32
N VAL A 284 12.98 2.36 -22.19
CA VAL A 284 13.69 2.67 -20.94
C VAL A 284 14.61 1.51 -20.59
N LEU A 285 15.89 1.80 -20.43
CA LEU A 285 16.94 0.82 -20.15
C LEU A 285 17.66 1.18 -18.85
N TYR A 286 17.76 0.22 -17.94
CA TYR A 286 18.79 0.28 -16.91
C TYR A 286 20.15 -0.08 -17.54
N CYS A 287 21.22 0.57 -17.10
CA CYS A 287 22.62 0.26 -17.44
C CYS A 287 23.58 0.84 -16.40
N SER A 288 24.82 0.33 -16.30
CA SER A 288 25.84 0.90 -15.41
C SER A 288 26.54 2.12 -15.99
N ASP A 289 26.70 2.19 -17.32
CA ASP A 289 27.33 3.30 -18.04
C ASP A 289 26.49 3.76 -19.23
N PRO A 290 25.62 4.77 -19.03
CA PRO A 290 24.80 5.33 -20.10
C PRO A 290 25.60 5.87 -21.28
N ASN A 291 26.79 6.42 -21.07
CA ASN A 291 27.58 7.05 -22.13
C ASN A 291 28.19 6.01 -23.07
N THR A 292 28.72 4.93 -22.51
CA THR A 292 29.27 3.82 -23.29
C THR A 292 28.17 3.10 -24.05
N LEU A 293 27.06 2.76 -23.37
CA LEU A 293 25.93 2.08 -24.00
C LEU A 293 25.30 2.92 -25.12
N ALA A 294 25.18 4.23 -24.94
CA ALA A 294 24.66 5.12 -25.98
C ALA A 294 25.51 5.08 -27.26
N LYS A 295 26.84 5.01 -27.15
CA LYS A 295 27.73 4.90 -28.31
C LYS A 295 27.57 3.55 -29.02
N GLU A 296 27.52 2.46 -28.26
CA GLU A 296 27.33 1.11 -28.80
C GLU A 296 26.00 0.99 -29.55
N LEU A 297 24.93 1.53 -28.97
CA LEU A 297 23.59 1.52 -29.56
C LEU A 297 23.39 2.60 -30.64
N ARG A 298 24.39 3.47 -30.86
CA ARG A 298 24.38 4.61 -31.82
C ARG A 298 23.23 5.58 -31.54
N LEU A 299 23.02 5.90 -30.26
CA LEU A 299 22.02 6.83 -29.80
C LEU A 299 22.51 8.27 -29.90
N LEU A 300 21.62 9.19 -30.25
CA LEU A 300 21.90 10.62 -30.33
C LEU A 300 21.42 11.32 -29.06
N PRO A 301 22.27 12.03 -28.30
CA PRO A 301 21.83 12.77 -27.11
C PRO A 301 20.73 13.77 -27.48
N SER A 302 19.67 13.86 -26.66
CA SER A 302 18.62 14.84 -26.88
C SER A 302 17.87 15.21 -25.61
N ASP A 303 17.60 16.51 -25.47
CA ASP A 303 16.77 17.06 -24.39
C ASP A 303 15.28 17.16 -24.77
N ARG A 304 14.92 16.88 -26.04
CA ARG A 304 13.53 16.93 -26.55
C ARG A 304 13.25 15.81 -27.54
N GLY A 305 12.03 15.29 -27.52
CA GLY A 305 11.60 14.24 -28.45
C GLY A 305 12.39 12.93 -28.31
N SER A 306 12.96 12.66 -27.12
CA SER A 306 13.66 11.42 -26.84
C SER A 306 12.69 10.24 -26.91
N ASN A 307 13.15 9.16 -27.53
CA ASN A 307 12.45 7.88 -27.62
C ASN A 307 13.24 6.73 -26.97
N VAL A 308 14.41 7.06 -26.36
CA VAL A 308 15.20 6.17 -25.51
C VAL A 308 15.64 6.93 -24.25
N ALA A 309 15.49 6.31 -23.09
CA ALA A 309 16.05 6.76 -21.82
C ALA A 309 16.98 5.69 -21.26
N LEU A 310 18.22 6.09 -20.93
CA LEU A 310 19.18 5.25 -20.24
C LEU A 310 19.27 5.69 -18.77
N LEU A 311 19.12 4.73 -17.87
CA LEU A 311 19.06 4.94 -16.43
C LEU A 311 20.23 4.25 -15.75
N ARG A 312 21.06 4.99 -15.01
CA ARG A 312 21.91 4.36 -13.99
C ARG A 312 21.04 4.12 -12.75
N PRO A 313 20.84 2.85 -12.33
CA PRO A 313 19.86 2.54 -11.32
C PRO A 313 20.29 3.02 -9.94
N PHE A 314 19.31 3.47 -9.16
CA PHE A 314 19.49 3.91 -7.77
C PHE A 314 19.76 2.76 -6.79
N ASP A 315 19.44 1.52 -7.18
CA ASP A 315 19.71 0.29 -6.44
C ASP A 315 19.93 -0.87 -7.43
N GLU A 316 20.89 -1.75 -7.17
CA GLU A 316 21.22 -2.88 -8.05
C GLU A 316 20.13 -3.96 -8.12
N VAL A 317 19.13 -3.92 -7.22
CA VAL A 317 17.99 -4.87 -7.24
C VAL A 317 17.24 -4.90 -8.59
N VAL A 318 17.37 -3.87 -9.42
CA VAL A 318 16.77 -3.85 -10.77
C VAL A 318 17.30 -4.98 -11.67
N TRP A 319 18.49 -5.51 -11.37
CA TRP A 319 19.14 -6.60 -12.09
C TRP A 319 18.76 -7.98 -11.57
N GLU A 320 18.18 -8.04 -10.38
CA GLU A 320 17.70 -9.29 -9.81
C GLU A 320 16.42 -9.75 -10.52
N ARG A 321 16.31 -11.07 -10.71
CA ARG A 321 15.14 -11.72 -11.30
C ARG A 321 14.74 -11.21 -12.69
N THR A 322 15.71 -10.73 -13.46
CA THR A 322 15.46 -10.40 -14.86
C THR A 322 14.98 -11.63 -15.63
N THR A 323 14.12 -11.40 -16.61
CA THR A 323 13.70 -12.43 -17.57
C THR A 323 14.39 -12.14 -18.90
N GLU A 324 14.64 -13.18 -19.70
CA GLU A 324 15.27 -13.02 -21.01
C GLU A 324 14.34 -13.54 -22.10
N GLU A 325 14.20 -12.76 -23.17
CA GLU A 325 13.40 -13.12 -24.34
C GLU A 325 14.11 -12.60 -25.59
N SER A 326 14.34 -13.47 -26.57
CA SER A 326 15.08 -13.15 -27.81
C SER A 326 16.43 -12.46 -27.57
N GLY A 327 17.17 -12.87 -26.52
CA GLY A 327 18.47 -12.29 -26.17
C GLY A 327 18.40 -10.93 -25.48
N VAL A 328 17.21 -10.43 -25.15
CA VAL A 328 17.00 -9.16 -24.44
C VAL A 328 16.56 -9.44 -23.02
N LYS A 329 17.20 -8.78 -22.06
CA LYS A 329 16.84 -8.86 -20.63
C LYS A 329 15.80 -7.81 -20.26
N TYR A 330 14.81 -8.23 -19.49
CA TYR A 330 13.72 -7.40 -18.99
C TYR A 330 13.68 -7.45 -17.47
N ALA A 331 13.38 -6.31 -16.84
CA ALA A 331 13.28 -6.20 -15.39
C ALA A 331 12.17 -7.13 -14.89
N ALA A 332 12.30 -7.67 -13.67
CA ALA A 332 11.21 -8.49 -13.15
C ALA A 332 9.92 -7.65 -13.00
N VAL A 333 8.78 -8.31 -13.13
CA VAL A 333 7.45 -7.71 -13.30
C VAL A 333 7.16 -6.59 -12.29
N ALA A 334 7.44 -6.76 -11.00
CA ALA A 334 7.12 -5.73 -10.02
C ALA A 334 8.00 -4.46 -10.10
N GLN A 335 9.21 -4.52 -10.67
CA GLN A 335 10.01 -3.33 -10.98
C GLN A 335 9.42 -2.64 -12.20
N THR A 336 9.06 -3.40 -13.24
CA THR A 336 8.37 -2.85 -14.40
C THR A 336 7.06 -2.15 -14.00
N ALA A 337 6.27 -2.72 -13.09
CA ALA A 337 5.06 -2.08 -12.58
C ALA A 337 5.38 -0.76 -11.85
N ALA A 338 6.33 -0.75 -10.91
CA ALA A 338 6.73 0.46 -10.20
C ALA A 338 7.29 1.55 -11.14
N ASP A 339 8.04 1.15 -12.16
CA ASP A 339 8.60 2.04 -13.18
C ASP A 339 7.49 2.62 -14.05
N CYS A 340 6.53 1.79 -14.50
CA CYS A 340 5.39 2.24 -15.29
C CYS A 340 4.50 3.22 -14.51
N LEU A 341 4.13 2.89 -13.28
CA LEU A 341 3.28 3.74 -12.41
C LEU A 341 3.85 5.14 -12.16
N THR A 342 5.17 5.31 -12.32
CA THR A 342 5.87 6.59 -12.11
C THR A 342 6.47 7.19 -13.38
N GLY A 343 6.29 6.52 -14.51
CA GLY A 343 6.79 6.93 -15.81
C GLY A 343 5.98 8.06 -16.43
N ASN A 344 6.31 8.38 -17.68
CA ASN A 344 5.67 9.45 -18.45
C ASN A 344 4.84 8.88 -19.61
N GLY A 345 4.12 9.77 -20.31
CA GLY A 345 3.30 9.37 -21.45
C GLY A 345 2.20 8.39 -21.03
N ARG A 346 2.23 7.17 -21.61
CA ARG A 346 1.25 6.12 -21.35
C ARG A 346 1.64 5.17 -20.21
N MET A 347 2.86 5.29 -19.70
CA MET A 347 3.39 4.40 -18.67
C MET A 347 2.48 4.26 -17.43
N PRO A 348 1.86 5.33 -16.88
CA PRO A 348 0.96 5.17 -15.73
C PRO A 348 -0.23 4.24 -16.02
N ALA A 349 -0.89 4.40 -17.17
CA ALA A 349 -2.02 3.54 -17.57
C ALA A 349 -1.58 2.10 -17.85
N GLU A 350 -0.39 1.92 -18.44
CA GLU A 350 0.23 0.60 -18.62
C GLU A 350 0.60 -0.04 -17.27
N GLY A 351 1.01 0.75 -16.29
CA GLY A 351 1.30 0.32 -14.92
C GLY A 351 0.05 -0.13 -14.17
N ASP A 352 -1.06 0.59 -14.32
CA ASP A 352 -2.36 0.17 -13.76
C ASP A 352 -2.84 -1.14 -14.39
N ALA A 353 -2.74 -1.27 -15.72
CA ALA A 353 -3.09 -2.51 -16.43
C ALA A 353 -2.18 -3.69 -16.04
N LEU A 354 -0.87 -3.44 -15.91
CA LEU A 354 0.09 -4.46 -15.46
C LEU A 354 -0.18 -4.88 -14.01
N THR A 355 -0.54 -3.94 -13.13
CA THR A 355 -0.91 -4.25 -11.74
C THR A 355 -2.15 -5.14 -11.69
N THR A 356 -3.15 -4.87 -12.53
CA THR A 356 -4.34 -5.73 -12.66
C THR A 356 -3.95 -7.14 -13.13
N TRP A 357 -3.14 -7.24 -14.19
CA TRP A 357 -2.64 -8.54 -14.67
C TRP A 357 -1.84 -9.28 -13.61
N MET A 358 -1.03 -8.57 -12.81
CA MET A 358 -0.23 -9.16 -11.73
C MET A 358 -1.10 -9.84 -10.69
N GLU A 359 -2.26 -9.27 -10.34
CA GLU A 359 -3.22 -9.86 -9.40
C GLU A 359 -3.88 -11.11 -9.97
N ASP A 360 -4.30 -11.05 -11.23
CA ASP A 360 -4.99 -12.16 -11.91
C ASP A 360 -4.05 -13.35 -12.21
N SER A 361 -2.74 -13.09 -12.35
CA SER A 361 -1.76 -14.06 -12.85
C SER A 361 -0.60 -14.32 -11.88
N GLN A 362 -0.81 -14.23 -10.57
CA GLN A 362 0.26 -14.35 -9.56
C GLN A 362 1.17 -15.57 -9.74
N SER A 363 0.63 -16.74 -10.10
CA SER A 363 1.42 -17.96 -10.29
C SER A 363 2.41 -17.92 -11.46
N GLN A 364 2.25 -16.97 -12.39
CA GLN A 364 3.09 -16.85 -13.59
C GLN A 364 4.38 -16.05 -13.34
N TRP A 365 4.38 -15.14 -12.38
CA TRP A 365 5.50 -14.20 -12.17
C TRP A 365 6.02 -14.15 -10.73
N ARG A 366 5.19 -14.51 -9.74
CA ARG A 366 5.54 -14.45 -8.32
C ARG A 366 6.24 -15.74 -7.91
N LEU A 367 7.32 -15.62 -7.13
CA LEU A 367 7.99 -16.82 -6.61
C LEU A 367 7.14 -17.48 -5.54
N PRO A 368 7.13 -18.82 -5.46
CA PRO A 368 6.27 -19.55 -4.53
C PRO A 368 6.73 -19.45 -3.07
N SER A 369 8.01 -19.13 -2.83
CA SER A 369 8.58 -19.03 -1.49
C SER A 369 9.90 -18.25 -1.49
N ILE A 370 10.21 -17.60 -0.37
CA ILE A 370 11.50 -16.90 -0.15
C ILE A 370 12.69 -17.84 -0.19
N SER A 371 12.49 -19.13 0.08
CA SER A 371 13.54 -20.16 0.06
C SER A 371 14.12 -20.45 -1.33
N VAL A 372 13.45 -19.99 -2.39
CA VAL A 372 13.93 -20.12 -3.78
C VAL A 372 14.97 -19.05 -4.10
N LEU A 373 15.03 -17.96 -3.32
CA LEU A 373 16.01 -16.91 -3.53
C LEU A 373 17.37 -17.31 -2.97
N PRO A 374 18.46 -16.95 -3.67
CA PRO A 374 19.80 -17.12 -3.12
C PRO A 374 19.95 -16.24 -1.88
N SER A 375 20.55 -16.78 -0.82
CA SER A 375 20.88 -15.98 0.36
C SER A 375 22.04 -15.04 0.02
N ASN A 376 21.82 -13.73 0.20
CA ASN A 376 22.81 -12.67 -0.07
C ASN A 376 24.01 -12.67 0.90
N ALA A 377 24.22 -13.77 1.64
CA ALA A 377 25.40 -14.00 2.48
C ALA A 377 26.69 -14.24 1.67
N ARG A 378 26.69 -14.07 0.34
CA ARG A 378 27.86 -14.29 -0.53
C ARG A 378 27.95 -13.30 -1.70
N THR A 379 27.99 -12.01 -1.43
CA THR A 379 28.50 -11.04 -2.42
C THR A 379 28.94 -9.75 -1.73
N ALA A 380 30.06 -9.86 -0.98
CA ALA A 380 31.01 -8.75 -0.92
C ALA A 380 32.01 -9.02 -2.06
N TYR A 381 31.87 -8.29 -3.16
CA TYR A 381 32.95 -8.11 -4.13
C TYR A 381 33.60 -6.76 -3.87
#